data_AF-A0A085WIL5-F1
#
_entry.id   AF-A0A085WIL5-F1
#
_cell.length_a   1.000
_cell.length_b   1.000
_cell.length_c   1.000
_cell.angle_alpha   90.00
_cell.angle_beta   90.00
_cell.angle_gamma   90.00
#
_symmetry.space_group_name_H-M   'P 1'
#
loop_
_entity.id
_entity.type
_entity.pdbx_description
1 polymer ?
#
loop_
_entity_poly.entity_id
_entity_poly.type
_entity_poly.pdbx_seq_one_letter_code
_entity_poly.pdbx_strand_id
1 'polypeptide(L)'
;MVVPRGAVFAVGAYREDGVMVGGTRVHLRTALTPLPIERCVQEPLLAALILSQLADVPAEFCGVWVDREVAHSGAADFVFLGAAVACRVLGSKQAYGFAHKKVLPFYQKYGLHFDTTRSYTYPDERYVSYAAQVDLGWSARADHPACGTYRAIQRAFTAGQAFEFKPESALTWEPPLAEVTPWLSALPWRGAPLPETYSVQNPVNLRGR
;
A
#
# COMPACT_ATOMS: atom_id res chain seq x y z
N MET A 1 -17.56 12.89 -12.05
CA MET A 1 -16.60 11.85 -12.50
C MET A 1 -17.24 10.50 -12.22
N VAL A 2 -17.64 9.77 -13.26
CA VAL A 2 -18.29 8.45 -13.11
C VAL A 2 -17.16 7.43 -12.90
N VAL A 3 -17.04 6.88 -11.69
CA VAL A 3 -16.04 5.83 -11.42
C VAL A 3 -16.41 4.61 -12.28
N PRO A 4 -15.54 4.15 -13.20
CA PRO A 4 -15.87 3.07 -14.12
C PRO A 4 -16.17 1.78 -13.34
N ARG A 5 -17.09 0.97 -13.88
CA ARG A 5 -17.41 -0.36 -13.35
C ARG A 5 -16.17 -1.25 -13.46
N GLY A 6 -15.44 -1.36 -12.35
CA GLY A 6 -14.19 -2.09 -12.21
C GLY A 6 -13.59 -1.78 -10.85
N ALA A 7 -13.98 -2.56 -9.84
CA ALA A 7 -13.67 -2.34 -8.44
C ALA A 7 -12.21 -2.59 -8.05
N VAL A 8 -11.32 -2.82 -9.02
CA VAL A 8 -9.98 -3.31 -8.77
C VAL A 8 -8.99 -2.59 -9.70
N PHE A 9 -7.97 -2.04 -9.09
CA PHE A 9 -6.93 -1.24 -9.71
C PHE A 9 -5.56 -1.81 -9.31
N ALA A 10 -4.59 -1.78 -10.21
CA ALA A 10 -3.21 -2.13 -9.90
C ALA A 10 -2.35 -0.87 -9.88
N VAL A 11 -1.49 -0.73 -8.89
CA VAL A 11 -0.44 0.28 -8.83
C VAL A 11 0.88 -0.46 -8.96
N GLY A 12 1.66 -0.15 -9.99
CA GLY A 12 2.96 -0.76 -10.23
C GLY A 12 4.08 0.26 -10.06
N ALA A 13 5.20 -0.17 -9.49
CA ALA A 13 6.47 0.54 -9.51
C ALA A 13 7.39 -0.08 -10.56
N TYR A 14 7.96 0.74 -11.43
CA TYR A 14 8.78 0.32 -12.57
C TYR A 14 10.14 1.00 -12.52
N ARG A 15 11.19 0.31 -12.93
CA ARG A 15 12.49 0.92 -13.26
C ARG A 15 12.40 1.70 -14.57
N GLU A 16 13.40 2.54 -14.85
CA GLU A 16 13.53 3.26 -16.13
C GLU A 16 13.52 2.35 -17.36
N ASP A 17 14.10 1.15 -17.24
CA ASP A 17 14.10 0.11 -18.27
C ASP A 17 12.73 -0.55 -18.48
N GLY A 18 11.70 -0.11 -17.75
CA GLY A 18 10.33 -0.62 -17.83
C GLY A 18 10.09 -1.90 -17.05
N VAL A 19 11.07 -2.43 -16.31
CA VAL A 19 10.90 -3.62 -15.47
C VAL A 19 10.09 -3.26 -14.23
N MET A 20 9.00 -3.98 -13.98
CA MET A 20 8.21 -3.82 -12.75
C MET A 20 8.98 -4.40 -11.56
N VAL A 21 9.19 -3.59 -10.53
CA VAL A 21 9.94 -3.95 -9.32
C VAL A 21 9.09 -3.89 -8.05
N GLY A 22 7.79 -3.68 -8.19
CA GLY A 22 6.87 -3.71 -7.07
C GLY A 22 5.47 -3.37 -7.50
N GLY A 23 4.53 -3.62 -6.61
CA GLY A 23 3.17 -3.24 -6.86
C GLY A 23 2.21 -3.60 -5.75
N THR A 24 0.99 -3.15 -5.93
CA THR A 24 -0.12 -3.43 -5.03
C THR A 24 -1.42 -3.34 -5.81
N ARG A 25 -2.45 -3.97 -5.27
CA ARG A 25 -3.81 -3.89 -5.80
C ARG A 25 -4.65 -3.03 -4.86
N VAL A 26 -5.37 -2.08 -5.41
CA VAL A 26 -6.42 -1.32 -4.71
C VAL A 26 -7.77 -1.94 -5.07
N HIS A 27 -8.54 -2.36 -4.07
CA HIS A 27 -9.89 -2.88 -4.26
C HIS A 27 -10.90 -1.89 -3.68
N LEU A 28 -11.74 -1.28 -4.52
CA LEU A 28 -12.86 -0.44 -4.07
C LEU A 28 -14.07 -1.30 -3.76
N ARG A 29 -14.70 -1.08 -2.61
CA ARG A 29 -15.95 -1.74 -2.28
C ARG A 29 -17.06 -1.26 -3.20
N THR A 30 -17.81 -2.18 -3.78
CA THR A 30 -19.07 -1.88 -4.47
C THR A 30 -20.17 -2.82 -3.99
N ALA A 31 -21.42 -2.55 -4.36
CA ALA A 31 -22.53 -3.45 -4.04
C ALA A 31 -22.33 -4.89 -4.58
N LEU A 32 -21.54 -5.06 -5.65
CA LEU A 32 -21.29 -6.35 -6.29
C LEU A 32 -19.92 -6.95 -5.93
N THR A 33 -19.02 -6.15 -5.37
CA THR A 33 -17.64 -6.54 -5.08
C THR A 33 -17.29 -6.13 -3.65
N PRO A 34 -17.54 -7.02 -2.66
CA PRO A 34 -17.10 -6.77 -1.30
C PRO A 34 -15.57 -6.78 -1.24
N LEU A 35 -15.02 -6.05 -0.28
CA LEU A 35 -13.59 -6.05 0.01
C LEU A 35 -13.13 -7.47 0.40
N PRO A 36 -11.90 -7.88 0.06
CA PRO A 36 -11.34 -9.15 0.52
C PRO A 36 -11.43 -9.34 2.03
N ILE A 37 -11.24 -8.28 2.83
CA ILE A 37 -11.40 -8.33 4.28
C ILE A 37 -12.80 -8.78 4.72
N GLU A 38 -13.85 -8.36 4.01
CA GLU A 38 -15.23 -8.78 4.30
C GLU A 38 -15.45 -10.28 4.05
N ARG A 39 -14.63 -10.91 3.19
CA ARG A 39 -14.72 -12.35 2.92
C ARG A 39 -13.97 -13.19 3.93
N CYS A 40 -12.89 -12.66 4.49
CA CYS A 40 -12.00 -13.38 5.40
C CYS A 40 -12.46 -13.28 6.84
N VAL A 41 -13.07 -12.16 7.19
CA VAL A 41 -13.69 -11.97 8.49
C VAL A 41 -15.07 -12.62 8.46
N GLN A 42 -15.15 -13.87 8.91
CA GLN A 42 -16.44 -14.55 9.14
C GLN A 42 -17.19 -14.02 10.37
N GLU A 43 -16.73 -12.91 10.97
CA GLU A 43 -17.36 -12.27 12.12
C GLU A 43 -18.31 -11.15 11.67
N PRO A 44 -19.64 -11.31 11.89
CA PRO A 44 -20.64 -10.31 11.55
C PRO A 44 -20.40 -8.95 12.21
N LEU A 45 -19.70 -8.91 13.36
CA LEU A 45 -19.45 -7.69 14.11
C LEU A 45 -18.35 -6.81 13.48
N LEU A 46 -17.29 -7.41 12.95
CA LEU A 46 -16.26 -6.66 12.23
C LEU A 46 -16.75 -6.30 10.82
N ALA A 47 -17.55 -7.15 10.18
CA ALA A 47 -18.31 -6.75 8.99
C ALA A 47 -19.22 -5.55 9.29
N ALA A 48 -19.97 -5.56 10.40
CA ALA A 48 -20.82 -4.44 10.82
C ALA A 48 -20.03 -3.18 11.20
N LEU A 49 -18.86 -3.30 11.84
CA LEU A 49 -17.97 -2.18 12.15
C LEU A 49 -17.41 -1.55 10.89
N ILE A 50 -16.88 -2.37 9.97
CA ILE A 50 -16.46 -1.94 8.63
C ILE A 50 -17.64 -1.22 8.00
N LEU A 51 -18.80 -1.88 7.83
CA LEU A 51 -20.02 -1.34 7.22
C LEU A 51 -20.54 -0.04 7.84
N SER A 52 -20.48 0.10 9.17
CA SER A 52 -20.96 1.28 9.92
C SER A 52 -20.01 2.48 9.86
N GLN A 53 -18.73 2.24 9.57
CA GLN A 53 -17.69 3.26 9.45
C GLN A 53 -17.29 3.54 8.00
N LEU A 54 -17.95 2.88 7.03
CA LEU A 54 -17.64 3.06 5.62
C LEU A 54 -17.88 4.52 5.21
N ALA A 55 -16.78 5.19 4.87
CA ALA A 55 -16.80 6.35 4.01
C ALA A 55 -17.56 6.07 2.70
N ASP A 56 -17.92 7.14 1.97
CA ASP A 56 -18.72 7.07 0.72
C ASP A 56 -18.19 6.04 -0.31
N VAL A 57 -16.87 5.76 -0.32
CA VAL A 57 -16.25 4.66 -1.11
C VAL A 57 -15.12 3.99 -0.32
N PRO A 58 -15.33 2.84 0.32
CA PRO A 58 -14.27 2.11 1.02
C PRO A 58 -13.28 1.48 0.06
N ALA A 59 -12.01 1.37 0.46
CA ALA A 59 -10.99 0.66 -0.31
C ALA A 59 -10.16 -0.30 0.55
N GLU A 60 -9.52 -1.29 -0.08
CA GLU A 60 -8.55 -2.16 0.56
C GLU A 60 -7.24 -2.18 -0.24
N PHE A 61 -6.10 -2.07 0.47
CA PHE A 61 -4.78 -2.36 -0.08
C PHE A 61 -4.51 -3.85 -0.04
N CYS A 62 -4.21 -4.44 -1.18
CA CYS A 62 -4.08 -5.88 -1.36
C CYS A 62 -2.71 -6.22 -1.95
N GLY A 63 -1.95 -7.08 -1.26
CA GLY A 63 -0.77 -7.73 -1.83
C GLY A 63 0.33 -6.75 -2.22
N VAL A 64 0.73 -5.86 -1.29
CA VAL A 64 1.92 -5.02 -1.48
C VAL A 64 3.14 -5.92 -1.59
N TRP A 65 3.91 -5.76 -2.67
CA TRP A 65 5.15 -6.47 -2.89
C TRP A 65 6.18 -5.56 -3.54
N VAL A 66 7.45 -5.88 -3.34
CA VAL A 66 8.61 -5.29 -4.02
C VAL A 66 9.60 -6.39 -4.36
N ASP A 67 10.34 -6.20 -5.44
CA ASP A 67 11.45 -7.06 -5.80
C ASP A 67 12.53 -7.00 -4.72
N ARG A 68 13.15 -8.14 -4.44
CA ARG A 68 14.21 -8.26 -3.44
C ARG A 68 15.40 -7.37 -3.77
N GLU A 69 15.71 -7.16 -5.04
CA GLU A 69 16.83 -6.31 -5.47
C GLU A 69 16.63 -4.85 -5.07
N VAL A 70 15.38 -4.39 -5.00
CA VAL A 70 15.04 -3.01 -4.61
C VAL A 70 14.50 -2.94 -3.18
N ALA A 71 14.62 -4.02 -2.42
CA ALA A 71 14.29 -3.97 -1.01
C ALA A 71 15.14 -2.89 -0.33
N HIS A 72 14.52 -2.06 0.50
CA HIS A 72 15.15 -0.93 1.21
C HIS A 72 15.48 0.32 0.37
N SER A 73 15.11 0.38 -0.92
CA SER A 73 15.30 1.60 -1.73
C SER A 73 14.17 2.65 -1.57
N GLY A 74 13.20 2.39 -0.69
CA GLY A 74 11.95 3.17 -0.62
C GLY A 74 10.89 2.77 -1.65
N ALA A 75 11.14 1.74 -2.48
CA ALA A 75 10.15 1.24 -3.44
C ALA A 75 8.81 0.84 -2.79
N ALA A 76 8.84 0.24 -1.60
CA ALA A 76 7.62 -0.16 -0.88
C ALA A 76 6.80 1.06 -0.42
N ASP A 77 7.49 2.11 0.05
CA ASP A 77 6.88 3.39 0.40
C ASP A 77 6.17 3.99 -0.80
N PHE A 78 6.85 3.94 -1.93
CA PHE A 78 6.36 4.50 -3.16
C PHE A 78 5.12 3.77 -3.70
N VAL A 79 5.15 2.43 -3.69
CA VAL A 79 3.98 1.59 -4.03
C VAL A 79 2.81 1.89 -3.10
N PHE A 80 3.06 1.98 -1.79
CA PHE A 80 2.01 2.25 -0.80
C PHE A 80 1.41 3.65 -0.98
N LEU A 81 2.24 4.68 -1.17
CA LEU A 81 1.80 6.06 -1.40
C LEU A 81 1.01 6.18 -2.72
N GLY A 82 1.45 5.50 -3.78
CA GLY A 82 0.71 5.41 -5.04
C GLY A 82 -0.68 4.78 -4.84
N ALA A 83 -0.77 3.73 -4.03
CA ALA A 83 -2.05 3.12 -3.65
C ALA A 83 -2.95 4.09 -2.89
N ALA A 84 -2.40 4.80 -1.89
CA ALA A 84 -3.14 5.77 -1.10
C ALA A 84 -3.68 6.92 -1.95
N VAL A 85 -2.87 7.44 -2.88
CA VAL A 85 -3.30 8.44 -3.87
C VAL A 85 -4.41 7.89 -4.75
N ALA A 86 -4.25 6.68 -5.30
CA ALA A 86 -5.27 6.06 -6.14
C ALA A 86 -6.60 5.95 -5.39
N CYS A 87 -6.60 5.46 -4.15
CA CYS A 87 -7.80 5.42 -3.30
C CYS A 87 -8.44 6.81 -3.14
N ARG A 88 -7.66 7.85 -2.83
CA ARG A 88 -8.18 9.22 -2.63
C ARG A 88 -8.78 9.81 -3.90
N VAL A 89 -8.12 9.64 -5.05
CA VAL A 89 -8.63 10.10 -6.35
C VAL A 89 -9.90 9.35 -6.75
N LEU A 90 -10.01 8.08 -6.38
CA LEU A 90 -11.19 7.24 -6.60
C LEU A 90 -12.33 7.51 -5.60
N GLY A 91 -12.18 8.50 -4.71
CA GLY A 91 -13.23 8.94 -3.79
C GLY A 91 -13.18 8.31 -2.40
N SER A 92 -12.21 7.44 -2.13
CA SER A 92 -12.06 6.85 -0.81
C SER A 92 -11.51 7.85 0.20
N LYS A 93 -12.07 7.84 1.42
CA LYS A 93 -11.54 8.57 2.58
C LYS A 93 -10.78 7.65 3.53
N GLN A 94 -11.08 6.36 3.50
CA GLN A 94 -10.44 5.35 4.33
C GLN A 94 -10.01 4.16 3.46
N ALA A 95 -8.94 3.49 3.90
CA ALA A 95 -8.54 2.21 3.34
C ALA A 95 -8.30 1.19 4.44
N TYR A 96 -8.46 -0.07 4.08
CA TYR A 96 -8.29 -1.23 4.94
C TYR A 96 -7.16 -2.12 4.42
N GLY A 97 -6.69 -3.04 5.25
CA GLY A 97 -5.75 -4.07 4.81
C GLY A 97 -5.52 -5.14 5.86
N PHE A 98 -4.93 -6.24 5.42
CA PHE A 98 -4.35 -7.24 6.29
C PHE A 98 -2.84 -7.22 6.17
N ALA A 99 -2.16 -7.32 7.31
CA ALA A 99 -0.72 -7.38 7.32
C ALA A 99 -0.20 -8.33 8.40
N HIS A 100 0.90 -9.00 8.08
CA HIS A 100 1.62 -9.83 9.04
C HIS A 100 2.32 -8.95 10.09
N LYS A 101 2.50 -9.46 11.33
CA LYS A 101 3.10 -8.70 12.46
C LYS A 101 4.41 -7.98 12.11
N LYS A 102 5.22 -8.61 11.27
CA LYS A 102 6.56 -8.11 10.88
C LYS A 102 6.52 -6.81 10.05
N VAL A 103 5.43 -6.53 9.34
CA VAL A 103 5.32 -5.35 8.47
C VAL A 103 4.43 -4.25 9.06
N LEU A 104 3.92 -4.43 10.29
CA LEU A 104 3.12 -3.40 10.96
C LEU A 104 3.88 -2.07 11.13
N PRO A 105 5.17 -2.05 11.55
CA PRO A 105 5.89 -0.78 11.71
C PRO A 105 5.99 0.02 10.41
N PHE A 106 6.13 -0.66 9.27
CA PHE A 106 6.13 -0.03 7.95
C PHE A 106 4.83 0.71 7.68
N TYR A 107 3.68 0.12 8.03
CA TYR A 107 2.38 0.70 7.77
C TYR A 107 1.98 1.77 8.81
N GLN A 108 2.39 1.59 10.07
CA GLN A 108 2.10 2.54 11.15
C GLN A 108 2.67 3.94 10.89
N LYS A 109 3.82 4.04 10.20
CA LYS A 109 4.39 5.34 9.80
C LYS A 109 3.52 6.12 8.81
N TYR A 110 2.51 5.49 8.24
CA TYR A 110 1.50 6.10 7.37
C TYR A 110 0.12 6.21 8.03
N GLY A 111 0.05 6.09 9.35
CA GLY A 111 -1.18 6.21 10.11
C GLY A 111 -2.12 5.00 9.98
N LEU A 112 -1.61 3.82 9.58
CA LEU A 112 -2.38 2.59 9.71
C LEU A 112 -2.48 2.20 11.18
N HIS A 113 -3.70 2.06 11.65
CA HIS A 113 -4.04 1.56 12.96
C HIS A 113 -4.42 0.08 12.84
N PHE A 114 -3.71 -0.77 13.55
CA PHE A 114 -3.96 -2.21 13.56
C PHE A 114 -4.69 -2.62 14.82
N ASP A 115 -5.73 -3.44 14.68
CA ASP A 115 -6.29 -4.17 15.81
C ASP A 115 -5.41 -5.41 16.05
N THR A 116 -4.50 -5.30 17.03
CA THR A 116 -3.63 -6.42 17.42
C THR A 116 -4.27 -7.34 18.46
N THR A 117 -5.50 -7.06 18.90
CA THR A 117 -6.22 -7.90 19.86
C THR A 117 -6.80 -9.15 19.20
N ARG A 118 -6.92 -9.11 17.87
CA ARG A 118 -7.45 -10.19 17.03
C ARG A 118 -6.50 -10.49 15.90
N SER A 119 -6.36 -11.77 15.58
CA SER A 119 -5.55 -12.23 14.44
C SER A 119 -6.39 -13.09 13.52
N TYR A 120 -6.10 -12.99 12.24
CA TYR A 120 -6.83 -13.64 11.17
C TYR A 120 -5.89 -14.49 10.35
N THR A 121 -6.37 -15.66 9.96
CA THR A 121 -5.73 -16.49 8.96
C THR A 121 -5.95 -15.88 7.58
N TYR A 122 -4.92 -15.24 7.01
CA TYR A 122 -5.04 -14.58 5.69
C TYR A 122 -3.68 -14.43 4.99
N PRO A 123 -3.57 -14.80 3.70
CA PRO A 123 -4.64 -15.32 2.84
C PRO A 123 -4.97 -16.81 3.07
N ASP A 124 -4.10 -17.54 3.77
CA ASP A 124 -4.29 -18.96 4.12
C ASP A 124 -3.70 -19.27 5.51
N GLU A 125 -3.87 -20.52 5.98
CA GLU A 125 -3.48 -21.04 7.32
C GLU A 125 -2.02 -20.84 7.71
N ARG A 126 -1.14 -20.56 6.75
CA ARG A 126 0.27 -20.30 7.03
C ARG A 126 0.54 -18.88 7.53
N TYR A 127 -0.44 -17.98 7.42
CA TYR A 127 -0.26 -16.55 7.66
C TYR A 127 -1.18 -16.02 8.75
N VAL A 128 -0.59 -15.53 9.83
CA VAL A 128 -1.27 -14.79 10.89
C VAL A 128 -1.19 -13.29 10.58
N SER A 129 -2.35 -12.71 10.28
CA SER A 129 -2.51 -11.33 9.84
C SER A 129 -3.37 -10.52 10.79
N TYR A 130 -3.14 -9.21 10.82
CA TYR A 130 -3.88 -8.26 11.64
C TYR A 130 -4.62 -7.29 10.73
N ALA A 131 -5.88 -6.99 11.07
CA ALA A 131 -6.68 -6.03 10.34
C ALA A 131 -6.15 -4.61 10.62
N ALA A 132 -6.06 -3.80 9.58
CA ALA A 132 -5.69 -2.39 9.65
C ALA A 132 -6.75 -1.51 9.01
N GLN A 133 -6.83 -0.29 9.52
CA GLN A 133 -7.55 0.83 8.92
C GLN A 133 -6.63 2.04 8.87
N VAL A 134 -6.78 2.85 7.83
CA VAL A 134 -6.14 4.16 7.72
C VAL A 134 -7.14 5.20 7.25
N ASP A 135 -7.13 6.35 7.91
CA ASP A 135 -7.76 7.58 7.42
C ASP A 135 -6.82 8.23 6.40
N LEU A 136 -7.18 8.16 5.11
CA LEU A 136 -6.38 8.71 4.03
C LEU A 136 -6.29 10.25 4.06
N GLY A 137 -7.00 10.91 4.97
CA GLY A 137 -6.84 12.33 5.29
C GLY A 137 -5.48 12.68 5.89
N TRP A 138 -4.70 11.71 6.40
CA TRP A 138 -3.33 11.98 6.87
C TRP A 138 -2.47 12.63 5.77
N SER A 139 -2.77 12.32 4.51
CA SER A 139 -2.05 12.82 3.35
C SER A 139 -2.25 14.32 3.08
N ALA A 140 -3.29 14.92 3.66
CA ALA A 140 -3.49 16.38 3.62
C ALA A 140 -2.66 17.12 4.69
N ARG A 141 -2.22 16.41 5.74
CA ARG A 141 -1.53 17.04 6.88
C ARG A 141 -0.11 17.44 6.49
N ALA A 142 0.22 18.71 6.68
CA ALA A 142 1.53 19.25 6.27
C ALA A 142 2.69 18.78 7.17
N ASP A 143 2.38 18.29 8.37
CA ASP A 143 3.34 17.77 9.35
C ASP A 143 3.76 16.31 9.08
N HIS A 144 3.05 15.59 8.20
CA HIS A 144 3.38 14.21 7.89
C HIS A 144 4.61 14.14 6.96
N PRO A 145 5.65 13.35 7.27
CA PRO A 145 6.89 13.30 6.49
C PRO A 145 6.66 12.91 5.02
N ALA A 146 5.68 12.06 4.75
CA ALA A 146 5.32 11.64 3.39
C ALA A 146 4.40 12.60 2.61
N CYS A 147 3.98 13.74 3.19
CA CYS A 147 3.04 14.67 2.56
C CYS A 147 3.57 15.24 1.23
N GLY A 148 4.86 15.57 1.16
CA GLY A 148 5.51 16.07 -0.05
C GLY A 148 5.43 15.07 -1.21
N THR A 149 5.92 13.85 -0.97
CA THR A 149 5.90 12.75 -1.94
C THR A 149 4.47 12.39 -2.36
N TYR A 150 3.55 12.30 -1.40
CA TYR A 150 2.14 12.03 -1.68
C TYR A 150 1.54 13.08 -2.62
N ARG A 151 1.74 14.38 -2.35
CA ARG A 151 1.22 15.47 -3.20
C ARG A 151 1.83 15.45 -4.60
N ALA A 152 3.10 15.07 -4.71
CA ALA A 152 3.78 14.95 -5.99
C ALA A 152 3.17 13.81 -6.84
N ILE A 153 2.97 12.64 -6.25
CA ILE A 153 2.27 11.50 -6.89
C ILE A 153 0.84 11.91 -7.27
N GLN A 154 0.10 12.56 -6.37
CA GLN A 154 -1.28 13.00 -6.63
C GLN A 154 -1.39 13.95 -7.82
N ARG A 155 -0.45 14.91 -7.95
CA ARG A 155 -0.41 15.83 -9.10
C ARG A 155 -0.19 15.08 -10.40
N ALA A 156 0.81 14.21 -10.45
CA ALA A 156 1.11 13.41 -11.65
C ALA A 156 -0.08 12.51 -12.03
N PHE A 157 -0.66 11.82 -11.06
CA PHE A 157 -1.85 10.98 -11.26
C PHE A 157 -3.02 11.78 -11.86
N THR A 158 -3.33 12.94 -11.28
CA THR A 158 -4.44 13.81 -11.73
C THR A 158 -4.18 14.37 -13.14
N ALA A 159 -2.91 14.60 -13.50
CA ALA A 159 -2.51 15.04 -14.83
C ALA A 159 -2.50 13.91 -15.87
N GLY A 160 -2.83 12.67 -15.48
CA GLY A 160 -2.73 11.51 -16.38
C GLY A 160 -1.30 11.06 -16.65
N GLN A 161 -0.33 11.53 -15.86
CA GLN A 161 1.10 11.28 -16.05
C GLN A 161 1.58 10.14 -15.14
N ALA A 162 2.60 9.41 -15.59
CA ALA A 162 3.40 8.58 -14.70
C ALA A 162 4.22 9.48 -13.75
N PHE A 163 4.40 9.05 -12.51
CA PHE A 163 5.22 9.77 -11.54
C PHE A 163 6.57 9.07 -11.36
N GLU A 164 7.67 9.80 -11.45
CA GLU A 164 9.03 9.27 -11.24
C GLU A 164 9.49 9.54 -9.79
N PHE A 165 10.06 8.52 -9.15
CA PHE A 165 10.65 8.53 -7.81
C PHE A 165 12.14 8.20 -7.90
N LYS A 166 12.99 9.05 -7.32
CA LYS A 166 14.43 8.80 -7.22
C LYS A 166 14.79 8.34 -5.80
N PRO A 167 15.33 7.13 -5.57
CA PRO A 167 15.69 6.60 -4.26
C PRO A 167 16.56 7.53 -3.40
N GLU A 168 17.40 8.39 -3.97
CA GLU A 168 18.15 9.39 -3.18
C GLU A 168 17.27 10.40 -2.42
N SER A 169 15.96 10.48 -2.74
CA SER A 169 14.96 11.31 -2.07
C SER A 169 14.09 10.52 -1.06
N ALA A 170 14.42 9.26 -0.79
CA ALA A 170 13.70 8.43 0.17
C ALA A 170 13.72 9.08 1.57
N LEU A 171 12.57 9.08 2.22
CA LEU A 171 12.44 9.39 3.64
C LEU A 171 13.35 8.43 4.41
N THR A 172 14.46 8.93 4.93
CA THR A 172 15.34 8.17 5.83
C THR A 172 14.57 7.88 7.11
N TRP A 173 13.91 6.73 7.17
CA TRP A 173 13.41 6.16 8.41
C TRP A 173 14.41 5.10 8.86
N GLU A 174 15.21 5.43 9.86
CA GLU A 174 16.07 4.46 10.53
C GLU A 174 15.24 3.76 11.64
N PRO A 175 14.90 2.47 11.49
CA PRO A 175 14.43 1.70 12.65
C PRO A 175 15.56 1.59 13.68
N PRO A 176 15.26 1.48 14.98
CA PRO A 176 16.27 1.11 15.96
C PRO A 176 16.87 -0.25 15.60
N LEU A 177 18.15 -0.23 15.20
CA LEU A 177 18.95 -1.36 14.70
C LEU A 177 18.99 -2.60 15.60
N ALA A 178 18.61 -2.47 16.87
CA ALA A 178 18.65 -3.53 17.87
C ALA A 178 17.64 -4.67 17.64
N GLU A 179 16.59 -4.47 16.83
CA GLU A 179 15.54 -5.48 16.63
C GLU A 179 15.68 -6.31 15.33
N VAL A 180 16.64 -5.98 14.45
CA VAL A 180 16.78 -6.58 13.10
C VAL A 180 18.06 -7.43 12.95
N THR A 181 18.97 -7.35 13.92
CA THR A 181 20.36 -7.83 13.82
C THR A 181 20.57 -9.34 13.64
N PRO A 182 19.74 -10.26 14.19
CA PRO A 182 20.02 -11.70 14.07
C PRO A 182 19.84 -12.28 12.66
N TRP A 183 19.19 -11.57 11.74
CA TRP A 183 18.85 -12.09 10.40
C TRP A 183 19.72 -11.52 9.27
N LEU A 184 20.43 -10.41 9.51
CA LEU A 184 21.35 -9.81 8.54
C LEU A 184 22.63 -10.64 8.32
N SER A 185 23.04 -11.44 9.31
CA SER A 185 24.24 -12.28 9.26
C SER A 185 24.04 -13.63 8.54
N ALA A 186 22.81 -13.99 8.17
CA ALA A 186 22.48 -15.30 7.59
C ALA A 186 22.40 -15.32 6.04
N LEU A 187 22.60 -14.19 5.37
CA LEU A 187 22.50 -14.09 3.91
C LEU A 187 23.85 -13.73 3.29
N PRO A 188 24.41 -14.55 2.38
CA PRO A 188 25.64 -14.21 1.70
C PRO A 188 25.34 -13.14 0.64
N TRP A 189 25.70 -11.88 0.91
CA TRP A 189 25.66 -10.84 -0.11
C TRP A 189 27.06 -10.28 -0.36
N ARG A 190 27.50 -10.42 -1.61
CA ARG A 190 28.57 -9.61 -2.24
C ARG A 190 27.87 -8.76 -3.30
N GLY A 191 28.12 -7.44 -3.25
CA GLY A 191 27.20 -6.44 -3.78
C GLY A 191 27.11 -6.26 -5.30
N ALA A 192 26.11 -5.47 -5.67
CA ALA A 192 26.06 -4.66 -6.90
C ALA A 192 25.32 -3.34 -6.57
N PRO A 193 25.69 -2.19 -7.17
CA PRO A 193 24.99 -0.93 -6.99
C PRO A 193 23.58 -0.98 -7.62
N LEU A 194 22.59 -0.41 -6.93
CA LEU A 194 21.19 -0.34 -7.38
C LEU A 194 20.99 0.82 -8.37
N PRO A 195 20.05 0.70 -9.34
CA PRO A 195 19.70 1.79 -10.25
C PRO A 195 19.07 2.99 -9.54
N GLU A 196 19.23 4.17 -10.14
CA GLU A 196 19.04 5.50 -9.51
C GLU A 196 17.59 6.04 -9.51
N THR A 197 16.61 5.36 -10.14
CA THR A 197 15.24 5.89 -10.36
C THR A 197 14.15 4.81 -10.55
N TYR A 198 12.90 5.14 -10.22
CA TYR A 198 11.69 4.31 -10.34
C TYR A 198 10.47 5.15 -10.79
N SER A 199 9.37 4.56 -11.26
CA SER A 199 8.14 5.27 -11.64
C SER A 199 6.86 4.51 -11.28
N VAL A 200 5.78 5.24 -10.95
CA VAL A 200 4.43 4.70 -10.75
C VAL A 200 3.56 5.06 -11.94
N GLN A 201 2.94 4.03 -12.52
CA GLN A 201 1.99 4.20 -13.62
C GLN A 201 0.55 4.34 -13.12
N ASN A 202 -0.27 5.01 -13.93
CA ASN A 202 -1.71 5.10 -13.68
C ASN A 202 -2.34 3.71 -13.55
N PRO A 203 -3.30 3.54 -12.64
CA PRO A 203 -3.88 2.25 -12.40
C PRO A 203 -4.70 1.79 -13.58
N VAL A 204 -4.35 0.61 -14.09
CA VAL A 204 -5.06 -0.04 -15.19
C VAL A 204 -6.23 -0.83 -14.60
N ASN A 205 -7.43 -0.66 -15.18
CA ASN A 205 -8.57 -1.52 -14.86
C ASN A 205 -8.32 -2.93 -15.42
N LEU A 206 -8.21 -3.91 -14.53
CA LEU A 206 -7.80 -5.28 -14.87
C LEU A 206 -8.90 -6.12 -15.56
N ARG A 207 -10.12 -5.61 -15.77
CA ARG A 207 -11.24 -6.36 -16.40
C ARG A 207 -11.48 -6.06 -17.88
N GLY A 208 -10.48 -5.50 -18.58
CA GLY A 208 -10.56 -5.17 -20.01
C GLY A 208 -9.98 -6.20 -20.98
N ARG A 209 -9.79 -7.46 -20.57
CA ARG A 209 -9.43 -8.58 -21.46
C ARG A 209 -10.38 -9.74 -21.24
#